data_AF-A0A918V7E6-F1
#
_entry.id   AF-A0A918V7E6-F1
#
_cell.length_a   1.000
_cell.length_b   1.000
_cell.length_c   1.000
_cell.angle_alpha   90.00
_cell.angle_beta   90.00
_cell.angle_gamma   90.00
#
_symmetry.space_group_name_H-M   'P 1'
#
loop_
_entity.id
_entity.type
_entity.pdbx_description
1 polymer ?
#
loop_
_entity_poly.entity_id
_entity_poly.type
_entity_poly.pdbx_seq_one_letter_code
_entity_poly.pdbx_strand_id
1 'polypeptide(L)' 'MPTPAAHELAQVNIARLKAPLESPQLKDFVDGLDPVDADADAADGFVWRLQGDCGNATDVPVLGDD' A
#
# COMPACT_ATOMS: atom_id res chain seq x y z
N MET A 1 -8.68 3.26 31.33
CA MET A 1 -8.89 3.28 29.87
C MET A 1 -7.99 4.36 29.31
N PRO A 2 -7.05 4.05 28.40
CA PRO A 2 -6.26 5.09 27.75
C PRO A 2 -7.19 6.04 26.98
N THR A 3 -6.86 7.32 26.96
CA THR A 3 -7.55 8.33 26.15
C THR A 3 -7.31 8.01 24.67
N PRO A 4 -8.33 8.08 23.79
CA PRO A 4 -8.12 7.95 22.35
C PRO A 4 -7.05 8.94 21.87
N ALA A 5 -6.21 8.53 20.92
CA ALA A 5 -5.27 9.43 20.29
C ALA A 5 -6.05 10.60 19.65
N ALA A 6 -5.53 11.82 19.77
CA ALA A 6 -6.17 12.99 19.16
C ALA A 6 -6.08 12.96 17.62
N HIS A 7 -5.20 12.12 17.06
CA HIS A 7 -4.91 12.00 15.63
C HIS A 7 -4.48 10.57 15.30
N GLU A 8 -4.65 10.19 14.04
CA GLU A 8 -4.10 8.95 13.48
C GLU A 8 -2.82 9.23 12.68
N LEU A 9 -1.88 8.28 12.69
CA LEU A 9 -0.66 8.36 11.88
C LEU A 9 -0.88 7.63 10.55
N ALA A 10 -0.71 8.35 9.44
CA ALA A 10 -0.64 7.75 8.11
C ALA A 10 0.82 7.76 7.62
N GLN A 11 1.27 6.62 7.07
CA GLN A 11 2.58 6.47 6.45
C GLN A 11 2.41 5.94 5.03
N VAL A 12 3.21 6.46 4.09
CA VAL A 12 3.13 6.09 2.67
C VAL A 12 4.53 5.82 2.15
N ASN A 13 4.69 4.69 1.47
CA ASN A 13 5.89 4.36 0.70
C ASN A 13 5.65 4.73 -0.77
N ILE A 14 6.61 5.43 -1.38
CA ILE A 14 6.56 5.83 -2.79
C ILE A 14 7.80 5.26 -3.49
N ALA A 15 7.60 4.65 -4.64
CA ALA A 15 8.67 4.06 -5.44
C ALA A 15 8.44 4.29 -6.94
N ARG A 16 9.53 4.28 -7.70
CA ARG A 16 9.51 4.25 -9.17
C ARG A 16 9.70 2.81 -9.63
N LEU A 17 8.81 2.34 -10.50
CA LEU A 17 8.92 1.00 -11.08
C LEU A 17 10.16 0.90 -11.98
N LYS A 18 10.91 -0.20 -11.87
CA LYS A 18 12.10 -0.46 -12.69
C LYS A 18 11.78 -1.10 -14.05
N ALA A 19 10.56 -1.64 -14.18
CA ALA A 19 10.00 -2.29 -15.36
C ALA A 19 8.46 -2.16 -15.30
N PRO A 20 7.71 -2.49 -16.36
CA PRO A 20 6.25 -2.53 -16.29
C PRO A 20 5.75 -3.43 -15.15
N LEU A 21 4.63 -3.08 -14.50
CA LEU A 21 4.09 -3.79 -13.33
C LEU A 21 3.86 -5.28 -13.60
N GLU A 22 3.34 -5.61 -14.79
CA GLU A 22 3.08 -6.99 -15.24
C GLU A 22 4.35 -7.75 -15.71
N SER A 23 5.54 -7.18 -15.54
CA SER A 23 6.78 -7.82 -15.98
C SER A 23 7.18 -8.98 -15.07
N PRO A 24 7.84 -10.03 -15.60
CA PRO A 24 8.36 -11.13 -14.77
C PRO A 24 9.32 -10.66 -13.68
N GLN A 25 10.00 -9.52 -13.87
CA GLN A 25 10.91 -8.95 -12.89
C GLN A 25 10.21 -8.42 -11.63
N LEU A 26 8.98 -7.92 -11.78
CA LEU A 26 8.19 -7.37 -10.67
C LEU A 26 7.19 -8.36 -10.09
N LYS A 27 7.08 -9.57 -10.65
CA LYS A 27 6.10 -10.57 -10.21
C LYS A 27 6.15 -10.81 -8.70
N ASP A 28 7.31 -11.10 -8.14
CA ASP A 28 7.45 -11.39 -6.71
C ASP A 28 7.12 -10.18 -5.82
N PHE A 29 7.34 -8.95 -6.34
CA PHE A 29 6.95 -7.73 -5.65
C PHE A 29 5.43 -7.57 -5.62
N VAL A 30 4.76 -7.79 -6.77
CA VAL A 30 3.30 -7.72 -6.88
C VAL A 30 2.61 -8.82 -6.06
N ASP A 31 3.09 -10.07 -6.17
CA ASP A 31 2.61 -11.20 -5.38
C ASP A 31 2.75 -10.94 -3.86
N GLY A 32 3.71 -10.11 -3.45
CA GLY A 32 3.94 -9.72 -2.07
C GLY A 32 3.01 -8.63 -1.51
N LEU A 33 2.20 -7.99 -2.35
CA LEU A 33 1.28 -6.92 -1.91
C LEU A 33 0.13 -7.48 -1.09
N ASP A 34 -0.57 -8.49 -1.61
CA ASP A 34 -1.71 -9.13 -0.96
C ASP A 34 -1.43 -9.60 0.48
N PRO A 35 -0.33 -10.33 0.78
CA PRO A 35 -0.05 -10.74 2.15
C PRO A 35 0.27 -9.56 3.07
N VAL A 36 0.96 -8.53 2.58
CA VAL A 36 1.28 -7.33 3.38
C VAL A 36 0.03 -6.52 3.69
N ASP A 37 -0.87 -6.36 2.71
CA ASP A 37 -2.15 -5.69 2.90
C ASP A 37 -3.04 -6.48 3.89
N ALA A 38 -3.06 -7.81 3.79
CA ALA A 38 -3.80 -8.66 4.72
C ALA A 38 -3.26 -8.59 6.16
N ASP A 39 -1.93 -8.53 6.33
CA ASP A 39 -1.30 -8.34 7.64
C ASP A 39 -1.68 -6.99 8.27
N ALA A 40 -1.79 -5.93 7.46
CA ALA A 40 -2.25 -4.62 7.91
C ALA A 40 -3.75 -4.63 8.28
N ASP A 41 -4.59 -5.21 7.43
CA ASP A 41 -6.05 -5.30 7.66
C ASP A 41 -6.38 -6.10 8.94
N ALA A 42 -5.50 -7.02 9.36
CA ALA A 42 -5.63 -7.81 10.58
C ALA A 42 -4.96 -7.18 11.82
N ALA A 43 -4.24 -6.07 11.69
CA ALA A 43 -3.45 -5.50 12.78
C ALA A 43 -4.33 -4.74 13.80
N ASP A 44 -4.06 -4.97 15.08
CA ASP A 44 -4.76 -4.29 16.17
C ASP A 44 -4.57 -2.77 16.09
N GLY A 45 -5.69 -2.04 16.01
CA GLY A 45 -5.69 -0.57 15.93
C GLY A 45 -5.42 -0.02 14.54
N PHE A 46 -5.32 -0.85 13.51
CA PHE A 46 -5.32 -0.38 12.13
C PHE A 46 -6.68 0.24 11.78
N VAL A 47 -6.64 1.44 11.20
CA VAL A 47 -7.86 2.23 10.91
C VAL A 47 -8.13 2.31 9.41
N TRP A 48 -7.08 2.39 8.58
CA TRP A 48 -7.23 2.69 7.16
C TRP A 48 -5.96 2.44 6.32
N ARG A 49 -6.13 1.98 5.07
CA ARG A 49 -5.13 2.07 3.98
C ARG A 49 -5.73 2.65 2.71
N LEU A 50 -4.88 3.22 1.88
CA LEU A 50 -5.20 3.61 0.51
C LEU A 50 -5.40 2.37 -0.36
N GLN A 51 -6.49 2.34 -1.12
CA GLN A 51 -6.79 1.30 -2.10
C GLN A 51 -7.09 1.98 -3.44
N GLY A 52 -6.47 1.49 -4.51
CA GLY A 52 -6.83 1.83 -5.89
C GLY A 52 -7.89 0.88 -6.43
N ASP A 53 -8.12 0.91 -7.74
CA ASP A 53 -9.17 0.15 -8.41
C ASP A 53 -8.90 -1.37 -8.39
N CYS A 54 -7.63 -1.76 -8.26
CA CYS A 54 -7.19 -3.15 -8.15
C CYS A 54 -7.07 -3.66 -6.70
N GLY A 55 -7.47 -2.87 -5.69
CA GLY A 55 -7.44 -3.26 -4.27
C GLY A 55 -6.10 -3.02 -3.57
N ASN A 56 -5.08 -2.56 -4.30
CA ASN A 56 -3.83 -2.00 -3.80
C ASN A 56 -3.56 -0.64 -4.46
N ALA A 57 -2.53 0.09 -4.04
CA ALA A 57 -2.28 1.47 -4.49
C ALA A 57 -1.26 1.60 -5.65
N THR A 58 -0.97 0.52 -6.39
CA THR A 58 0.07 0.55 -7.45
C THR A 58 -0.36 1.27 -8.73
N ASP A 59 -1.65 1.55 -8.88
CA ASP A 59 -2.27 2.27 -9.98
C ASP A 59 -2.37 3.80 -9.74
N VAL A 60 -1.92 4.28 -8.57
CA VAL A 60 -2.01 5.70 -8.21
C VAL A 60 -0.80 6.47 -8.77
N PRO A 61 -1.00 7.44 -9.69
CA PRO A 61 0.09 8.23 -10.22
C PRO A 61 0.54 9.29 -9.20
N VAL A 62 1.75 9.13 -8.66
CA VAL A 62 2.29 10.04 -7.62
C VAL A 62 3.43 10.93 -8.15
N LEU A 63 4.16 10.47 -9.17
CA LEU A 63 5.37 11.14 -9.66
C LEU A 63 5.14 12.05 -10.88
N GLY A 64 3.97 11.98 -11.53
CA GLY A 64 3.55 12.90 -12.58
C GLY A 64 4.34 12.79 -13.89
N ASP A 65 4.82 11.58 -14.18
CA ASP A 65 5.74 11.23 -15.26
C ASP A 65 5.10 10.38 -16.38
N ASP A 66 3.77 10.31 -16.37
CA ASP A 66 2.93 9.75 -17.44
C ASP A 66 2.36 10.85 -18.37
#